data_AF-A0A494TQG8-F1
#
_entry.id   AF-A0A494TQG8-F1
#
_cell.length_a   1.000
_cell.length_b   1.000
_cell.length_c   1.000
_cell.angle_alpha   90.00
_cell.angle_beta   90.00
_cell.angle_gamma   90.00
#
_symmetry.space_group_name_H-M   'P 1'
#
loop_
_entity.id
_entity.type
_entity.pdbx_description
1 polymer ?
#
loop_
_entity_poly.entity_id
_entity_poly.type
_entity_poly.pdbx_seq_one_letter_code
_entity_poly.pdbx_strand_id
1 'polypeptide(L)'
;MRKLSVLAIIACSASLSACATDASRGLESVHQPVVNRTDYVFDVAAPDGERFSTNDADRLNGWFGSIKLRYGDRLSVDSPGGDHGGRAAVAAIAAHYGLLVEERAPVTEGVISAGNVRVVISRMTASVPECPDFSKKSAAQFNGAQSSNYGCAINSNLAAMVADPHDLLAGREGSESVDASTSTKAIKAYRLAPLTGTAGIKIESSKAGAN
;
A
#
# COMPACT_ATOMS: atom_id res chain seq x y z
N MET A 1 -46.20 48.94 -7.82
CA MET A 1 -46.77 47.61 -7.51
C MET A 1 -46.01 46.46 -8.17
N ARG A 2 -45.81 46.45 -9.50
CA ARG A 2 -45.11 45.35 -10.22
C ARG A 2 -43.69 44.99 -9.71
N LYS A 3 -42.90 45.97 -9.26
CA LYS A 3 -41.54 45.74 -8.71
C LYS A 3 -41.54 45.12 -7.30
N LEU A 4 -42.54 45.43 -6.47
CA LEU A 4 -42.69 44.83 -5.13
C LEU A 4 -43.12 43.36 -5.23
N SER A 5 -44.02 43.06 -6.17
CA SER A 5 -44.48 41.69 -6.44
C SER A 5 -43.34 40.79 -6.93
N VAL A 6 -42.44 41.30 -7.77
CA VAL A 6 -41.26 40.54 -8.26
C VAL A 6 -40.28 40.26 -7.11
N LEU A 7 -40.01 41.24 -6.24
CA LEU A 7 -39.14 41.04 -5.08
C LEU A 7 -39.69 40.01 -4.09
N ALA A 8 -41.00 40.00 -3.86
CA ALA A 8 -41.66 39.03 -3.00
C ALA A 8 -41.56 37.60 -3.55
N ILE A 9 -41.70 37.42 -4.87
CA ILE A 9 -41.58 36.09 -5.51
C ILE A 9 -40.14 35.57 -5.44
N ILE A 10 -39.13 36.44 -5.64
CA ILE A 10 -37.71 36.06 -5.54
C ILE A 10 -37.35 35.68 -4.09
N ALA A 11 -37.82 36.45 -3.10
CA ALA A 11 -37.59 36.14 -1.68
C ALA A 11 -38.25 34.81 -1.27
N CYS A 12 -39.47 34.55 -1.74
CA CYS A 12 -40.15 33.27 -1.47
C CYS A 12 -39.41 32.10 -2.13
N SER A 13 -38.97 32.24 -3.38
CA SER A 13 -38.23 31.16 -4.07
C SER A 13 -36.85 30.89 -3.47
N ALA A 14 -36.16 31.90 -2.94
CA ALA A 14 -34.91 31.72 -2.19
C ALA A 14 -35.10 30.98 -0.84
N SER A 15 -36.29 31.04 -0.25
CA SER A 15 -36.58 30.29 0.99
C SER A 15 -36.85 28.81 0.76
N LEU A 16 -37.23 28.39 -0.46
CA LEU A 16 -37.44 26.98 -0.81
C LEU A 16 -36.14 26.24 -1.15
N SER A 17 -35.06 26.93 -1.55
CA SER A 17 -33.78 26.27 -1.87
C SER A 17 -33.07 25.69 -0.63
N ALA A 18 -33.42 26.15 0.58
CA ALA A 18 -32.90 25.60 1.82
C ALA A 18 -33.40 24.17 2.14
N CYS A 19 -34.46 23.69 1.46
CA CYS A 19 -34.98 22.34 1.61
C CYS A 19 -34.38 21.33 0.62
N ALA A 20 -33.52 21.77 -0.31
CA ALA A 20 -32.73 20.87 -1.13
C ALA A 20 -31.51 20.41 -0.32
N THR A 21 -31.73 19.56 0.68
CA THR A 21 -30.63 18.85 1.33
C THR A 21 -30.15 17.75 0.40
N ASP A 22 -28.85 17.70 0.11
CA ASP A 22 -28.20 16.56 -0.55
C ASP A 22 -28.43 15.30 0.29
N ALA A 23 -29.50 14.59 -0.06
CA ALA A 23 -29.93 13.39 0.60
C ALA A 23 -29.31 12.21 -0.16
N SER A 24 -28.23 11.64 0.40
CA SER A 24 -27.67 10.36 -0.03
C SER A 24 -28.73 9.28 0.17
N ARG A 25 -29.49 8.96 -0.89
CA ARG A 25 -30.55 7.93 -0.90
C ARG A 25 -30.10 6.61 -1.52
N GLY A 26 -28.89 6.58 -2.08
CA GLY A 26 -28.24 5.36 -2.55
C GLY A 26 -27.79 4.47 -1.40
N LEU A 27 -27.38 3.25 -1.74
CA LEU A 27 -26.77 2.31 -0.80
C LEU A 27 -25.24 2.43 -0.77
N GLU A 28 -24.69 3.27 -1.64
CA GLU A 28 -23.29 3.58 -1.74
C GLU A 28 -22.87 4.48 -0.58
N SER A 29 -21.75 4.13 0.06
CA SER A 29 -21.13 5.00 1.04
C SER A 29 -20.54 6.24 0.36
N VAL A 30 -20.79 7.43 0.91
CA VAL A 30 -20.06 8.65 0.52
C VAL A 30 -18.61 8.58 1.04
N HIS A 31 -18.43 7.96 2.20
CA HIS A 31 -17.15 7.77 2.87
C HIS A 31 -16.40 6.59 2.26
N GLN A 32 -15.74 6.81 1.13
CA GLN A 32 -14.93 5.79 0.46
C GLN A 32 -13.47 5.82 0.97
N PRO A 33 -12.79 4.67 1.06
CA PRO A 33 -11.35 4.64 1.29
C PRO A 33 -10.60 5.40 0.19
N VAL A 34 -9.73 6.31 0.60
CA VAL A 34 -8.83 7.04 -0.29
C VAL A 34 -7.41 6.53 -0.06
N VAL A 35 -6.74 6.15 -1.14
CA VAL A 35 -5.35 5.68 -1.13
C VAL A 35 -4.44 6.83 -1.51
N ASN A 36 -3.50 7.14 -0.64
CA ASN A 36 -2.42 8.09 -0.93
C ASN A 36 -1.13 7.33 -1.20
N ARG A 37 -0.38 7.74 -2.24
CA ARG A 37 0.94 7.21 -2.57
C ARG A 37 2.00 8.27 -2.34
N THR A 38 3.09 7.89 -1.70
CA THR A 38 4.28 8.73 -1.53
C THR A 38 5.49 7.98 -2.05
N ASP A 39 6.19 8.59 -2.99
CA ASP A 39 7.38 8.02 -3.64
C ASP A 39 8.63 8.73 -3.06
N TYR A 40 9.49 7.96 -2.40
CA TYR A 40 10.78 8.43 -1.89
C TYR A 40 11.87 8.01 -2.86
N VAL A 41 12.72 8.95 -3.26
CA VAL A 41 13.78 8.71 -4.24
C VAL A 41 15.15 8.92 -3.61
N PHE A 42 16.10 8.07 -3.98
CA PHE A 42 17.49 8.19 -3.59
C PHE A 42 18.40 7.76 -4.75
N ASP A 43 19.24 8.69 -5.18
CA ASP A 43 20.20 8.43 -6.26
C ASP A 43 21.52 7.96 -5.66
N VAL A 44 21.98 6.80 -6.10
CA VAL A 44 23.21 6.16 -5.62
C VAL A 44 24.14 5.88 -6.80
N ALA A 45 25.43 6.08 -6.58
CA ALA A 45 26.44 5.80 -7.61
C ALA A 45 26.55 4.30 -7.85
N ALA A 46 26.49 3.92 -9.12
CA ALA A 46 26.54 2.56 -9.61
C ALA A 46 27.36 2.51 -10.92
N PRO A 47 28.64 2.94 -10.88
CA PRO A 47 29.44 3.15 -12.09
C PRO A 47 29.57 1.89 -12.95
N ASP A 48 29.61 0.72 -12.33
CA ASP A 48 29.75 -0.58 -13.00
C ASP A 48 28.43 -1.34 -13.12
N GLY A 49 27.31 -0.77 -12.64
CA GLY A 49 25.98 -1.39 -12.71
C GLY A 49 25.80 -2.72 -11.97
N GLU A 50 26.82 -3.32 -11.38
CA GLU A 50 26.69 -4.63 -10.73
C GLU A 50 26.82 -4.56 -9.21
N ARG A 51 27.70 -3.68 -8.71
CA ARG A 51 28.04 -3.59 -7.28
C ARG A 51 28.18 -2.13 -6.86
N PHE A 52 27.71 -1.83 -5.66
CA PHE A 52 27.98 -0.54 -5.03
C PHE A 52 29.31 -0.57 -4.31
N SER A 53 29.95 0.60 -4.22
CA SER A 53 31.04 0.80 -3.27
C SER A 53 30.52 0.58 -1.84
N THR A 54 31.39 0.21 -0.89
CA THR A 54 30.97 0.03 0.51
C THR A 54 30.32 1.30 1.06
N ASN A 55 30.87 2.47 0.73
CA ASN A 55 30.32 3.75 1.15
C ASN A 55 28.91 4.00 0.58
N ASP A 56 28.68 3.69 -0.68
CA ASP A 56 27.36 3.88 -1.31
C ASP A 56 26.33 2.87 -0.79
N ALA A 57 26.75 1.63 -0.53
CA ALA A 57 25.92 0.63 0.12
C ALA A 57 25.51 1.06 1.55
N ASP A 58 26.46 1.60 2.33
CA ASP A 58 26.19 2.11 3.68
C ASP A 58 25.27 3.32 3.68
N ARG A 59 25.44 4.23 2.70
CA ARG A 59 24.54 5.38 2.52
C ARG A 59 23.12 4.93 2.18
N LEU A 60 22.97 3.97 1.27
CA LEU A 60 21.67 3.41 0.91
C LEU A 60 21.03 2.72 2.11
N ASN A 61 21.79 1.91 2.86
CA ASN A 61 21.29 1.24 4.06
C ASN A 61 20.89 2.24 5.16
N GLY A 62 21.70 3.28 5.38
CA GLY A 62 21.36 4.37 6.30
C GLY A 62 20.11 5.13 5.87
N TRP A 63 19.91 5.34 4.57
CA TRP A 63 18.70 5.93 4.03
C TRP A 63 17.47 5.03 4.28
N PHE A 64 17.56 3.72 4.01
CA PHE A 64 16.52 2.73 4.33
C PHE A 64 16.14 2.75 5.82
N GLY A 65 17.14 2.87 6.70
CA GLY A 65 16.90 3.05 8.14
C GLY A 65 16.16 4.35 8.47
N SER A 66 16.53 5.46 7.81
CA SER A 66 15.95 6.78 8.11
C SER A 66 14.48 6.93 7.69
N ILE A 67 14.10 6.35 6.55
CA ILE A 67 12.69 6.31 6.08
C ILE A 67 11.85 5.26 6.83
N LYS A 68 12.51 4.46 7.69
CA LYS A 68 11.93 3.32 8.41
C LYS A 68 11.25 2.37 7.43
N LEU A 69 12.08 1.82 6.54
CA LEU A 69 11.66 0.83 5.56
C LEU A 69 10.91 -0.31 6.27
N ARG A 70 9.70 -0.60 5.80
CA ARG A 70 8.79 -1.55 6.48
C ARG A 70 8.10 -2.45 5.47
N TYR A 71 7.54 -3.53 5.99
CA TYR A 71 6.65 -4.39 5.21
C TYR A 71 5.50 -3.58 4.59
N GLY A 72 5.23 -3.82 3.30
CA GLY A 72 4.24 -3.08 2.51
C GLY A 72 4.82 -1.91 1.70
N ASP A 73 6.06 -1.50 1.95
CA ASP A 73 6.76 -0.59 1.04
C ASP A 73 7.19 -1.33 -0.23
N ARG A 74 7.04 -0.67 -1.38
CA ARG A 74 7.42 -1.25 -2.67
C ARG A 74 8.70 -0.61 -3.16
N LEU A 75 9.72 -1.43 -3.38
CA LEU A 75 11.07 -1.00 -3.74
C LEU A 75 11.28 -1.26 -5.23
N SER A 76 11.73 -0.26 -5.97
CA SER A 76 12.10 -0.40 -7.37
C SER A 76 13.40 0.34 -7.65
N VAL A 77 14.04 -0.01 -8.76
CA VAL A 77 15.28 0.63 -9.22
C VAL A 77 15.04 1.16 -10.62
N ASP A 78 15.23 2.45 -10.78
CA ASP A 78 15.19 3.16 -12.06
C ASP A 78 16.62 3.48 -12.50
N SER A 79 16.89 3.33 -13.78
CA SER A 79 18.22 3.47 -14.36
C SER A 79 18.11 4.15 -15.73
N PRO A 80 18.94 5.17 -16.00
CA PRO A 80 18.90 5.88 -17.27
C PRO A 80 19.27 4.92 -18.42
N GLY A 81 18.32 4.67 -19.33
CA GLY A 81 18.50 3.81 -20.50
C GLY A 81 17.89 2.40 -20.39
N GLY A 82 17.27 2.05 -19.26
CA GLY A 82 16.54 0.78 -19.10
C GLY A 82 17.39 -0.43 -18.70
N ASP A 83 18.71 -0.27 -18.53
CA ASP A 83 19.58 -1.32 -17.98
C ASP A 83 19.31 -1.51 -16.48
N HIS A 84 19.23 -2.75 -16.02
CA HIS A 84 19.00 -3.11 -14.61
C HIS A 84 20.22 -2.91 -13.70
N GLY A 85 21.07 -1.93 -14.02
CA GLY A 85 22.24 -1.56 -13.23
C GLY A 85 21.87 -1.31 -11.77
N GLY A 86 22.65 -1.84 -10.84
CA GLY A 86 22.49 -1.71 -9.40
C GLY A 86 21.37 -2.56 -8.81
N ARG A 87 20.48 -3.17 -9.61
CA ARG A 87 19.31 -3.92 -9.11
C ARG A 87 19.70 -5.05 -8.17
N ALA A 88 20.71 -5.85 -8.54
CA ALA A 88 21.20 -6.95 -7.71
C ALA A 88 21.82 -6.44 -6.38
N ALA A 89 22.56 -5.34 -6.43
CA ALA A 89 23.16 -4.71 -5.24
C ALA A 89 22.07 -4.15 -4.30
N VAL A 90 21.07 -3.46 -4.85
CA VAL A 90 19.91 -2.98 -4.09
C VAL A 90 19.14 -4.15 -3.49
N ALA A 91 18.90 -5.22 -4.27
CA ALA A 91 18.20 -6.41 -3.79
C ALA A 91 18.94 -7.10 -2.63
N ALA A 92 20.27 -7.17 -2.68
CA ALA A 92 21.08 -7.72 -1.59
C ALA A 92 20.91 -6.92 -0.29
N ILE A 93 20.89 -5.58 -0.37
CA ILE A 93 20.69 -4.72 0.80
C ILE A 93 19.24 -4.80 1.30
N ALA A 94 18.27 -4.76 0.39
CA ALA A 94 16.84 -4.83 0.69
C ALA A 94 16.41 -6.18 1.30
N ALA A 95 17.11 -7.27 0.98
CA ALA A 95 16.87 -8.59 1.55
C ALA A 95 16.99 -8.59 3.09
N HIS A 96 17.85 -7.74 3.67
CA HIS A 96 17.95 -7.57 5.12
C HIS A 96 16.69 -6.95 5.75
N TYR A 97 15.88 -6.26 4.96
CA TYR A 97 14.60 -5.68 5.34
C TYR A 97 13.41 -6.58 4.93
N GLY A 98 13.66 -7.73 4.31
CA GLY A 98 12.63 -8.65 3.85
C GLY A 98 11.82 -8.13 2.66
N LEU A 99 12.38 -7.21 1.86
CA LEU A 99 11.72 -6.63 0.69
C LEU A 99 12.32 -7.16 -0.61
N LEU A 100 11.47 -7.26 -1.62
CA LEU A 100 11.83 -7.63 -2.99
C LEU A 100 11.84 -6.37 -3.86
N VAL A 101 12.70 -6.36 -4.87
CA VAL A 101 12.76 -5.27 -5.85
C VAL A 101 11.76 -5.55 -6.97
N GLU A 102 10.79 -4.66 -7.16
CA GLU A 102 9.80 -4.72 -8.24
C GLU A 102 10.44 -4.51 -9.60
N GLU A 103 9.88 -5.14 -10.62
CA GLU A 103 10.45 -5.14 -11.97
C GLU A 103 10.46 -3.76 -12.63
N ARG A 104 9.44 -2.94 -12.37
CA ARG A 104 9.26 -1.66 -13.03
C ARG A 104 9.19 -0.54 -11.99
N ALA A 105 10.06 0.44 -12.14
CA ALA A 105 9.98 1.67 -11.36
C ALA A 105 8.85 2.57 -11.86
N PRO A 106 8.18 3.32 -10.97
CA PRO A 106 7.26 4.37 -11.38
C PRO A 106 8.02 5.51 -12.05
N VAL A 107 7.31 6.30 -12.86
CA VAL A 107 7.89 7.52 -13.43
C VAL A 107 8.15 8.51 -12.29
N THR A 108 9.42 8.85 -12.09
CA THR A 108 9.86 9.82 -11.08
C THR A 108 10.32 11.12 -11.73
N GLU A 109 10.16 12.24 -11.02
CA GLU A 109 10.64 13.53 -11.49
C GLU A 109 12.16 13.65 -11.38
N GLY A 110 12.78 14.40 -12.30
CA GLY A 110 14.21 14.71 -12.28
C GLY A 110 15.08 13.73 -13.06
N VAL A 111 16.18 14.25 -13.62
CA VAL A 111 17.13 13.48 -14.44
C VAL A 111 18.05 12.65 -13.55
N ILE A 112 18.20 11.37 -13.86
CA ILE A 112 19.21 10.52 -13.22
C ILE A 112 20.55 10.80 -13.89
N SER A 113 21.55 11.17 -13.08
CA SER A 113 22.91 11.43 -13.60
C SER A 113 23.55 10.15 -14.14
N ALA A 114 24.38 10.27 -15.17
CA ALA A 114 25.09 9.13 -15.73
C ALA A 114 25.95 8.42 -14.66
N GLY A 115 25.93 7.09 -14.65
CA GLY A 115 26.62 6.28 -13.64
C GLY A 115 25.90 6.19 -12.29
N ASN A 116 24.73 6.81 -12.14
CA ASN A 116 23.86 6.63 -10.97
C ASN A 116 22.63 5.80 -11.32
N VAL A 117 22.10 5.15 -10.30
CA VAL A 117 20.78 4.50 -10.33
C VAL A 117 19.91 5.14 -9.27
N ARG A 118 18.61 5.25 -9.55
CA ARG A 118 17.63 5.80 -8.63
C ARG A 118 16.88 4.68 -7.95
N VAL A 119 17.01 4.60 -6.65
CA VAL A 119 16.22 3.72 -5.82
C VAL A 119 14.92 4.45 -5.46
N VAL A 120 13.78 3.85 -5.80
CA VAL A 120 12.45 4.41 -5.53
C VAL A 120 11.71 3.52 -4.56
N ILE A 121 11.20 4.13 -3.50
CA ILE A 121 10.37 3.47 -2.50
C ILE A 121 8.99 4.09 -2.53
N SER A 122 8.01 3.32 -2.99
CA SER A 122 6.61 3.71 -3.03
C SER A 122 5.91 3.18 -1.79
N ARG A 123 5.39 4.10 -0.97
CA ARG A 123 4.57 3.79 0.20
C ARG A 123 3.14 4.21 -0.06
N MET A 124 2.21 3.27 0.09
CA MET A 124 0.78 3.56 0.00
C MET A 124 0.13 3.50 1.38
N THR A 125 -0.84 4.36 1.63
CA THR A 125 -1.66 4.37 2.85
C THR A 125 -3.12 4.59 2.48
N ALA A 126 -4.02 3.80 3.07
CA ALA A 126 -5.46 4.00 2.92
C ALA A 126 -6.03 4.71 4.15
N SER A 127 -6.92 5.66 3.93
CA SER A 127 -7.70 6.29 4.99
C SER A 127 -9.05 6.76 4.46
N VAL A 128 -10.06 6.80 5.32
CA VAL A 128 -11.36 7.39 4.96
C VAL A 128 -11.39 8.82 5.51
N PRO A 129 -11.34 9.86 4.66
CA PRO A 129 -11.40 11.23 5.12
C PRO A 129 -12.77 11.55 5.74
N GLU A 130 -12.83 12.62 6.53
CA GLU A 130 -14.09 13.16 7.07
C GLU A 130 -14.90 12.20 7.98
N CYS A 131 -14.28 11.13 8.49
CA CYS A 131 -14.88 10.26 9.50
C CYS A 131 -14.29 10.49 10.91
N PRO A 132 -15.11 10.47 11.98
CA PRO A 132 -16.58 10.42 11.96
C PRO A 132 -17.21 11.76 11.54
N ASP A 133 -18.34 11.71 10.83
CA ASP A 133 -19.11 12.88 10.38
C ASP A 133 -20.36 13.10 11.23
N PHE A 134 -20.40 14.23 11.97
CA PHE A 134 -21.54 14.65 12.79
C PHE A 134 -22.34 15.81 12.19
N SER A 135 -22.20 16.08 10.89
CA SER A 135 -22.91 17.13 10.16
C SER A 135 -24.44 16.98 10.25
N LYS A 136 -24.94 15.74 10.21
CA LYS A 136 -26.37 15.44 10.37
C LYS A 136 -26.70 15.16 11.84
N LYS A 137 -27.76 15.80 12.32
CA LYS A 137 -28.32 15.52 13.65
C LYS A 137 -28.91 14.10 13.68
N SER A 138 -28.71 13.42 14.81
CA SER A 138 -29.39 12.15 15.09
C SER A 138 -30.88 12.42 15.35
N ALA A 139 -31.70 12.24 14.32
CA ALA A 139 -33.14 12.40 14.35
C ALA A 139 -33.77 11.44 13.33
N ALA A 140 -35.07 11.15 13.51
CA ALA A 140 -35.82 10.37 12.54
C ALA A 140 -35.85 11.10 11.18
N GLN A 141 -35.29 10.47 10.15
CA GLN A 141 -35.30 10.97 8.78
C GLN A 141 -36.30 10.16 7.96
N PHE A 142 -37.36 10.81 7.47
CA PHE A 142 -38.44 10.16 6.70
C PHE A 142 -38.24 10.25 5.18
N ASN A 143 -37.14 10.85 4.73
CA ASN A 143 -36.81 10.99 3.31
C ASN A 143 -36.00 9.78 2.78
N GLY A 144 -35.76 8.74 3.59
CA GLY A 144 -34.97 7.58 3.17
C GLY A 144 -33.49 7.91 2.89
N ALA A 145 -32.96 8.97 3.48
CA ALA A 145 -31.53 9.29 3.39
C ALA A 145 -30.72 8.46 4.39
N GLN A 146 -29.51 8.10 3.99
CA GLN A 146 -28.54 7.46 4.86
C GLN A 146 -27.97 8.44 5.89
N SER A 147 -27.51 7.90 7.03
CA SER A 147 -26.85 8.68 8.07
C SER A 147 -25.56 9.31 7.54
N SER A 148 -25.10 10.41 8.16
CA SER A 148 -23.83 11.06 7.80
C SER A 148 -22.63 10.12 7.98
N ASN A 149 -22.72 9.20 8.93
CA ASN A 149 -21.68 8.19 9.21
C ASN A 149 -21.85 6.89 8.42
N TYR A 150 -22.76 6.84 7.45
CA TYR A 150 -22.96 5.63 6.67
C TYR A 150 -21.66 5.24 5.95
N GLY A 151 -21.16 4.05 6.25
CA GLY A 151 -19.89 3.53 5.75
C GLY A 151 -18.63 3.92 6.54
N CYS A 152 -18.66 4.91 7.44
CA CYS A 152 -17.46 5.32 8.19
C CYS A 152 -16.82 4.15 8.95
N ALA A 153 -17.57 3.41 9.76
CA ALA A 153 -17.02 2.32 10.57
C ALA A 153 -16.49 1.17 9.70
N ILE A 154 -17.23 0.75 8.69
CA ILE A 154 -16.84 -0.38 7.83
C ILE A 154 -15.64 -0.02 6.96
N ASN A 155 -15.66 1.14 6.31
CA ASN A 155 -14.62 1.53 5.37
C ASN A 155 -13.34 1.98 6.08
N SER A 156 -13.43 2.59 7.27
CA SER A 156 -12.24 2.90 8.07
C SER A 156 -11.56 1.64 8.60
N ASN A 157 -12.34 0.66 9.07
CA ASN A 157 -11.79 -0.65 9.45
C ASN A 157 -11.17 -1.37 8.25
N LEU A 158 -11.82 -1.35 7.09
CA LEU A 158 -11.25 -1.91 5.87
C LEU A 158 -9.92 -1.25 5.50
N ALA A 159 -9.87 0.09 5.50
CA ALA A 159 -8.65 0.85 5.22
C ALA A 159 -7.52 0.57 6.24
N ALA A 160 -7.87 0.30 7.50
CA ALA A 160 -6.89 -0.01 8.55
C ALA A 160 -6.41 -1.47 8.53
N MET A 161 -7.23 -2.41 8.05
CA MET A 161 -6.92 -3.84 8.04
C MET A 161 -6.30 -4.34 6.73
N VAL A 162 -6.46 -3.61 5.63
CA VAL A 162 -5.91 -4.02 4.33
C VAL A 162 -4.39 -4.08 4.39
N ALA A 163 -3.81 -5.19 3.93
CA ALA A 163 -2.37 -5.40 3.96
C ALA A 163 -1.63 -4.53 2.92
N ASP A 164 -2.18 -4.44 1.69
CA ASP A 164 -1.71 -3.55 0.64
C ASP A 164 -2.83 -2.59 0.22
N PRO A 165 -2.71 -1.28 0.52
CA PRO A 165 -3.67 -0.27 0.08
C PRO A 165 -3.88 -0.21 -1.43
N HIS A 166 -2.92 -0.63 -2.25
CA HIS A 166 -3.08 -0.66 -3.71
C HIS A 166 -4.23 -1.57 -4.16
N ASP A 167 -4.51 -2.64 -3.38
CA ASP A 167 -5.58 -3.59 -3.68
C ASP A 167 -6.99 -2.94 -3.64
N LEU A 168 -7.12 -1.76 -3.00
CA LEU A 168 -8.37 -0.98 -3.01
C LEU A 168 -8.58 -0.21 -4.33
N LEU A 169 -7.53 -0.01 -5.13
CA LEU A 169 -7.60 0.66 -6.43
C LEU A 169 -7.73 -0.36 -7.57
N ALA A 170 -6.90 -1.40 -7.52
CA ALA A 170 -6.87 -2.46 -8.51
C ALA A 170 -6.58 -3.79 -7.81
N GLY A 171 -7.41 -4.80 -8.08
CA GLY A 171 -7.14 -6.15 -7.63
C GLY A 171 -5.83 -6.67 -8.20
N ARG A 172 -5.11 -7.50 -7.44
CA ARG A 172 -3.88 -8.13 -7.94
C ARG A 172 -4.18 -8.96 -9.16
N GLU A 173 -3.33 -8.81 -10.17
CA GLU A 173 -3.32 -9.73 -11.30
C GLU A 173 -2.97 -11.13 -10.78
N GLY A 174 -3.76 -12.12 -11.18
CA GLY A 174 -3.42 -13.52 -10.88
C GLY A 174 -2.10 -13.90 -11.57
N SER A 175 -1.38 -14.88 -11.03
CA SER A 175 -0.21 -15.41 -11.72
C SER A 175 -0.63 -15.94 -13.10
N GLU A 176 0.07 -15.55 -14.17
CA GLU A 176 -0.23 -15.99 -15.55
C GLU A 176 -0.24 -17.52 -15.70
N SER A 177 0.39 -18.27 -14.80
CA SER A 177 0.23 -19.71 -14.71
C SER A 177 0.11 -20.18 -13.25
N VAL A 178 -1.07 -20.68 -12.89
CA VAL A 178 -1.19 -21.59 -11.75
C VAL A 178 -0.69 -22.94 -12.24
N ASP A 179 0.60 -23.22 -12.07
CA ASP A 179 1.13 -24.54 -12.39
C ASP A 179 0.58 -25.55 -11.37
N ALA A 180 -0.40 -26.35 -11.82
CA ALA A 180 -0.99 -27.42 -11.03
C ALA A 180 0.06 -28.41 -10.52
N SER A 181 1.20 -28.56 -11.22
CA SER A 181 2.31 -29.41 -10.79
C SER A 181 2.99 -28.87 -9.52
N THR A 182 3.20 -27.55 -9.45
CA THR A 182 3.77 -26.87 -8.29
C THR A 182 2.84 -26.97 -7.07
N SER A 183 1.54 -26.73 -7.26
CA SER A 183 0.52 -26.91 -6.20
C SER A 183 0.46 -28.37 -5.71
N THR A 184 0.50 -29.33 -6.64
CA THR A 184 0.50 -30.76 -6.29
C THR A 184 1.78 -31.17 -5.55
N LYS A 185 2.93 -30.57 -5.88
CA LYS A 185 4.22 -30.84 -5.22
C LYS A 185 4.19 -30.38 -3.77
N ALA A 186 3.65 -29.20 -3.48
CA ALA A 186 3.49 -28.69 -2.12
C ALA A 186 2.54 -29.59 -1.29
N ILE A 187 1.41 -30.00 -1.86
CA ILE A 187 0.46 -30.92 -1.20
C ILE A 187 1.12 -32.27 -0.92
N LYS A 188 1.84 -32.84 -1.89
CA LYS A 188 2.57 -34.09 -1.71
C LYS A 188 3.66 -33.96 -0.64
N ALA A 189 4.43 -32.88 -0.66
CA ALA A 189 5.46 -32.61 0.35
C ALA A 189 4.85 -32.53 1.76
N TYR A 190 3.72 -31.83 1.93
CA TYR A 190 3.02 -31.77 3.21
C TYR A 190 2.48 -33.14 3.66
N ARG A 191 1.86 -33.91 2.75
CA ARG A 191 1.29 -35.22 3.07
C ARG A 191 2.34 -36.29 3.35
N LEU A 192 3.48 -36.22 2.68
CA LEU A 192 4.57 -37.19 2.80
C LEU A 192 5.63 -36.75 3.81
N ALA A 193 5.52 -35.54 4.36
CA ALA A 193 6.43 -35.05 5.40
C ALA A 193 6.41 -36.03 6.58
N PRO A 194 7.54 -36.65 6.94
CA PRO A 194 7.62 -37.49 8.11
C PRO A 194 7.22 -36.67 9.34
N LEU A 195 6.36 -37.22 10.20
CA LEU A 195 6.00 -36.57 11.46
C LEU A 195 7.28 -36.28 12.25
N THR A 196 7.37 -35.10 12.85
CA THR A 196 8.58 -34.66 13.57
C THR A 196 8.98 -35.55 14.76
N GLY A 197 8.11 -36.49 15.17
CA GLY A 197 8.39 -37.52 16.17
C GLY A 197 8.97 -38.84 15.65
N THR A 198 9.05 -39.06 14.33
CA THR A 198 9.55 -40.35 13.79
C THR A 198 11.07 -40.45 13.76
N ALA A 199 11.79 -39.34 13.88
CA ALA A 199 13.26 -39.33 13.87
C ALA A 199 13.91 -39.78 15.20
N GLY A 200 13.11 -40.12 16.21
CA GLY A 200 13.60 -40.43 17.55
C GLY A 200 14.19 -39.20 18.26
N ILE A 201 14.21 -39.22 19.59
CA ILE A 201 14.91 -38.20 20.37
C ILE A 201 16.40 -38.44 20.16
N LYS A 202 17.15 -37.43 19.68
CA LYS A 202 18.62 -37.50 19.66
C LYS A 202 19.10 -37.68 21.11
N ILE A 203 19.60 -38.87 21.43
CA ILE A 203 20.27 -39.13 22.70
C ILE A 203 21.71 -38.63 22.54
N GLU A 204 21.94 -37.36 22.87
CA GLU A 204 23.30 -36.83 23.01
C GLU A 204 23.91 -37.39 24.31
N SER A 205 24.96 -38.22 24.19
CA SER A 205 25.70 -38.73 25.36
C SER A 205 26.91 -37.84 25.65
N SER A 206 26.98 -37.27 26.85
CA SER A 206 28.05 -36.36 27.30
C SER A 206 29.33 -37.07 27.73
N LYS A 207 29.85 -38.00 26.92
CA LYS A 207 31.06 -38.78 27.27
C LYS A 207 32.28 -38.39 26.44
N ALA A 208 32.75 -37.16 26.60
CA ALA A 208 34.12 -36.76 26.26
C ALA A 208 34.51 -35.46 26.98
N GLY A 209 34.61 -35.52 28.30
CA GLY A 209 35.40 -34.59 29.10
C GLY A 209 36.41 -35.41 29.87
N ALA A 210 37.61 -35.57 29.31
CA ALA A 210 38.76 -36.14 30.01
C ALA A 210 39.70 -34.99 30.36
N ASN A 211 40.05 -34.91 31.64
CA ASN A 211 41.08 -34.04 32.22
C ASN A 211 42.44 -34.27 31.56
#